data_AF-A0A8B8XPD2-F1
#
_entry.id   AF-A0A8B8XPD2-F1
#
_cell.length_a   1.000
_cell.length_b   1.000
_cell.length_c   1.000
_cell.angle_alpha   90.00
_cell.angle_beta   90.00
_cell.angle_gamma   90.00
#
_symmetry.space_group_name_H-M   'P 1'
#
loop_
_entity.id
_entity.type
_entity.pdbx_description
1 polymer ?
#
loop_
_entity_poly.entity_id
_entity_poly.type
_entity_poly.pdbx_seq_one_letter_code
_entity_poly.pdbx_strand_id
1 'polypeptide(L)'
;MSVESAGQGPWPGPEPGPGPGSEPGPLCPEHGQALRWFCCSEQRPVCAACAGLGGRCRGHRIRRAEERAEELRNKIVDQCERLQLQSATITKYVADVLPGKNQRAVSTASAARELVIQRLGLVRSLCESEEQRLLEQVHGEEERAHQSILTQRVHWAEALQKLDTIRTSLVDMLTHLDDLQLIQKEPEIFERHGGRAYQREDCQPLPAIVR
;
A
#
# COMPACT_ATOMS: atom_id res chain seq x y z
N MET A 1 12.31 6.61 -8.73
CA MET A 1 13.44 5.96 -8.03
C MET A 1 14.23 5.22 -9.07
N SER A 2 15.27 5.88 -9.58
CA SER A 2 16.16 5.38 -10.62
C SER A 2 17.19 4.47 -9.96
N VAL A 3 17.17 3.18 -10.28
CA VAL A 3 18.25 2.28 -9.89
C VAL A 3 19.36 2.41 -10.93
N GLU A 4 20.50 2.94 -10.50
CA GLU A 4 21.71 3.07 -11.28
C GLU A 4 22.19 1.69 -11.74
N SER A 5 22.24 1.49 -13.06
CA SER A 5 22.83 0.32 -13.69
C SER A 5 24.35 0.40 -13.55
N ALA A 6 24.91 -0.39 -12.64
CA ALA A 6 26.34 -0.65 -12.58
C ALA A 6 26.78 -1.39 -13.86
N GLY A 7 27.42 -0.67 -14.77
CA GLY A 7 28.09 -1.23 -15.94
C GLY A 7 29.25 -2.12 -15.51
N GLN A 8 29.08 -3.44 -15.62
CA GLN A 8 30.19 -4.38 -15.59
C GLN A 8 30.93 -4.28 -16.92
N GLY A 9 32.12 -3.69 -16.88
CA GLY A 9 33.02 -3.63 -18.03
C GLY A 9 33.39 -5.04 -18.52
N PRO A 10 33.82 -5.17 -19.80
CA PRO A 10 34.24 -6.45 -20.35
C PRO A 10 35.47 -6.97 -19.60
N TRP A 11 35.41 -8.24 -19.18
CA TRP A 11 36.55 -8.95 -18.63
C TRP A 11 37.70 -8.95 -19.65
N PRO A 12 38.94 -8.57 -19.25
CA PRO A 12 40.08 -8.71 -20.14
C PRO A 12 40.29 -10.20 -20.44
N GLY A 13 40.37 -10.53 -21.74
CA GLY A 13 40.65 -11.88 -22.20
C GLY A 13 42.00 -12.38 -21.67
N PRO A 14 42.19 -13.70 -21.52
CA PRO A 14 43.45 -14.25 -21.05
C PRO A 14 44.57 -13.91 -22.04
N GLU A 15 45.65 -13.30 -21.53
CA GLU A 15 46.86 -13.01 -22.30
C GLU A 15 47.44 -14.29 -22.92
N PRO A 16 48.03 -14.23 -24.13
CA PRO A 16 48.76 -15.36 -24.71
C PRO A 16 49.98 -15.67 -23.84
N GLY A 17 49.93 -16.78 -23.11
CA GLY A 17 51.07 -17.28 -22.35
C GLY A 17 52.28 -17.57 -23.25
N PRO A 18 53.51 -17.51 -22.70
CA PRO A 18 54.74 -17.77 -23.43
C PRO A 18 54.74 -19.19 -24.01
N GLY A 19 55.20 -19.32 -25.26
CA GLY A 19 55.21 -20.58 -26.02
C GLY A 19 55.92 -21.72 -25.29
N PRO A 20 55.60 -22.99 -25.62
CA PRO A 20 56.10 -24.13 -24.89
C PRO A 20 57.62 -24.26 -25.07
N GLY A 21 58.37 -23.82 -24.07
CA GLY A 21 59.70 -24.33 -23.80
C GLY A 21 59.61 -25.85 -23.67
N SER A 22 60.54 -26.55 -24.31
CA SER A 22 60.62 -28.01 -24.27
C SER A 22 61.03 -28.50 -22.88
N GLU A 23 60.08 -28.53 -21.95
CA GLU A 23 60.27 -29.26 -20.69
C GLU A 23 60.30 -30.78 -20.98
N PRO A 24 61.14 -31.56 -20.28
CA PRO A 24 61.07 -33.01 -20.35
C PRO A 24 59.70 -33.46 -19.86
N GLY A 25 58.89 -34.03 -20.76
CA GLY A 25 57.56 -34.54 -20.41
C GLY A 25 57.60 -35.52 -19.22
N PRO A 26 56.47 -35.68 -18.50
CA PRO A 26 56.45 -36.41 -17.23
C PRO A 26 57.03 -37.82 -17.37
N LEU A 27 57.95 -38.16 -16.45
CA LEU A 27 58.68 -39.42 -16.43
C LEU A 27 58.03 -40.41 -15.46
N CYS A 28 58.19 -41.70 -15.72
CA CYS A 28 57.73 -42.75 -14.83
C CYS A 28 58.63 -42.82 -13.59
N PRO A 29 58.06 -42.78 -12.37
CA PRO A 29 58.84 -42.84 -11.13
C PRO A 29 59.63 -44.14 -10.96
N GLU A 30 59.11 -45.25 -11.51
CA GLU A 30 59.73 -46.59 -11.40
C GLU A 30 60.86 -46.84 -12.40
N HIS A 31 60.80 -46.20 -13.58
CA HIS A 31 61.68 -46.55 -14.71
C HIS A 31 62.41 -45.36 -15.31
N GLY A 32 62.14 -44.13 -14.86
CA GLY A 32 62.73 -42.89 -15.40
C GLY A 32 62.40 -42.59 -16.87
N GLN A 33 61.48 -43.34 -17.49
CA GLN A 33 61.14 -43.22 -18.91
C GLN A 33 59.89 -42.35 -19.13
N ALA A 34 59.81 -41.67 -20.27
CA ALA A 34 58.67 -40.81 -20.62
C ALA A 34 57.32 -41.57 -20.66
N LEU A 35 56.29 -40.95 -20.10
CA LEU A 35 54.92 -41.47 -20.04
C LEU A 35 54.15 -41.25 -21.34
N ARG A 36 54.54 -41.93 -22.41
CA ARG A 36 53.95 -41.78 -23.76
C ARG A 36 52.74 -42.70 -24.03
N TRP A 37 52.40 -43.58 -23.10
CA TRP A 37 51.33 -44.56 -23.26
C TRP A 37 50.25 -44.36 -22.21
N PHE A 38 49.03 -44.78 -22.48
CA PHE A 38 47.91 -44.74 -21.54
C PHE A 38 47.34 -46.15 -21.37
N CYS A 39 47.29 -46.63 -20.13
CA CYS A 39 46.66 -47.90 -19.79
C CYS A 39 45.17 -47.67 -19.56
N CYS A 40 44.31 -48.20 -20.44
CA CYS A 40 42.85 -48.02 -20.34
C CYS A 40 42.25 -48.76 -19.14
N SER A 41 42.84 -49.88 -18.71
CA SER A 41 42.37 -50.66 -17.56
C SER A 41 42.61 -49.92 -16.23
N GLU A 42 43.78 -49.29 -16.11
CA GLU A 42 44.23 -48.59 -14.90
C GLU A 42 43.95 -47.08 -14.94
N GLN A 43 43.38 -46.58 -16.05
CA GLN A 43 43.13 -45.17 -16.35
C GLN A 43 44.27 -44.21 -16.03
N ARG A 44 45.52 -44.60 -16.33
CA ARG A 44 46.71 -43.80 -16.04
C ARG A 44 47.73 -43.82 -17.16
N PRO A 45 48.54 -42.76 -17.31
CA PRO A 45 49.67 -42.76 -18.21
C PRO A 45 50.79 -43.69 -17.70
N VAL A 46 51.48 -44.37 -18.61
CA VAL A 46 52.53 -45.36 -18.35
C VAL A 46 53.69 -45.20 -19.34
N CYS A 47 54.91 -45.60 -18.95
CA CYS A 47 56.07 -45.62 -19.85
C CYS A 47 56.16 -46.91 -20.65
N ALA A 48 57.10 -46.97 -21.62
CA ALA A 48 57.32 -48.15 -22.45
C ALA A 48 57.65 -49.41 -21.65
N ALA A 49 58.48 -49.31 -20.60
CA ALA A 49 58.81 -50.44 -19.72
C ALA A 49 57.57 -50.97 -18.96
N CYS A 50 56.68 -50.10 -18.48
CA CYS A 50 55.43 -50.50 -17.84
C CYS A 50 54.46 -51.20 -18.79
N ALA A 51 54.49 -50.84 -20.07
CA ALA A 51 53.62 -51.38 -21.12
C ALA A 51 54.15 -52.69 -21.76
N GLY A 52 55.45 -52.96 -21.64
CA GLY A 52 56.12 -54.10 -22.26
C GLY A 52 55.85 -55.46 -21.61
N LEU A 53 56.45 -56.52 -22.18
CA LEU A 53 56.20 -57.93 -21.82
C LEU A 53 56.57 -58.34 -20.38
N GLY A 54 57.33 -57.51 -19.66
CA GLY A 54 57.66 -57.68 -18.23
C GLY A 54 57.10 -56.56 -17.33
N GLY A 55 56.28 -55.67 -17.87
CA GLY A 55 55.74 -54.52 -17.16
C GLY A 55 54.46 -54.84 -16.39
N ARG A 56 54.18 -54.02 -15.38
CA ARG A 56 52.97 -54.04 -14.54
C ARG A 56 51.63 -53.91 -15.28
N CYS A 57 51.63 -53.54 -16.56
CA CYS A 57 50.42 -53.44 -17.38
C CYS A 57 50.35 -54.51 -18.49
N ARG A 58 51.05 -55.65 -18.31
CA ARG A 58 51.01 -56.77 -19.24
C ARG A 58 49.59 -57.27 -19.46
N GLY A 59 49.18 -57.38 -20.72
CA GLY A 59 47.84 -57.85 -21.11
C GLY A 59 46.73 -56.80 -20.94
N HIS A 60 47.03 -55.59 -20.47
CA HIS A 60 46.05 -54.50 -20.43
C HIS A 60 45.89 -53.87 -21.81
N ARG A 61 44.73 -53.22 -22.03
CA ARG A 61 44.53 -52.40 -23.24
C ARG A 61 45.34 -51.11 -23.08
N ILE A 62 46.39 -50.97 -23.87
CA ILE A 62 47.28 -49.80 -23.87
C ILE A 62 47.18 -49.09 -25.21
N ARG A 63 47.07 -47.76 -25.18
CA ARG A 63 47.06 -46.88 -26.36
C ARG A 63 48.07 -45.76 -26.18
N ARG A 64 48.31 -44.96 -27.22
CA ARG A 64 49.15 -43.76 -27.08
C ARG A 64 48.48 -42.74 -26.17
N ALA A 65 49.27 -42.09 -25.32
CA ALA A 65 48.73 -41.08 -24.41
C ALA A 65 48.14 -39.90 -25.19
N GLU A 66 48.72 -39.58 -26.35
CA GLU A 66 48.25 -38.53 -27.25
C GLU A 66 46.86 -38.83 -27.81
N GLU A 67 46.58 -40.08 -28.22
CA GLU A 67 45.26 -40.52 -28.70
C GLU A 67 44.19 -40.35 -27.62
N ARG A 68 44.50 -40.75 -26.37
CA ARG A 68 43.57 -40.58 -25.26
C ARG A 68 43.36 -39.10 -24.89
N ALA A 69 44.41 -38.30 -24.95
CA ALA A 69 44.31 -36.86 -24.70
C ALA A 69 43.44 -36.18 -25.76
N GLU A 70 43.52 -36.61 -27.02
CA GLU A 70 42.65 -36.12 -28.10
C GLU A 70 41.19 -36.50 -27.87
N GLU A 71 40.90 -37.75 -27.51
CA GLU A 71 39.55 -38.18 -27.13
C GLU A 71 38.98 -37.32 -25.98
N LEU A 72 39.81 -36.99 -24.98
CA LEU A 72 39.40 -36.16 -23.85
C LEU A 72 39.18 -34.71 -24.25
N ARG A 73 40.07 -34.13 -25.07
CA ARG A 73 39.90 -32.78 -25.62
C ARG A 73 38.58 -32.66 -26.37
N ASN A 74 38.26 -33.62 -27.24
CA ASN A 74 37.00 -33.63 -27.98
C ASN A 74 35.79 -33.67 -27.03
N LYS A 75 35.82 -34.51 -26.00
CA LYS A 75 34.75 -34.55 -24.98
C LYS A 75 34.59 -33.24 -24.21
N ILE A 76 35.70 -32.55 -23.92
CA ILE A 76 35.67 -31.24 -23.26
C ILE A 76 35.08 -30.20 -24.21
N VAL A 77 35.47 -30.20 -25.48
CA VAL A 77 34.86 -29.32 -26.50
C VAL A 77 33.35 -29.54 -26.59
N ASP A 78 32.89 -30.79 -26.70
CA ASP A 78 31.46 -31.11 -26.71
C ASP A 78 30.73 -30.61 -25.45
N GLN A 79 31.38 -30.67 -24.28
CA GLN A 79 30.83 -30.15 -23.03
C GLN A 79 30.75 -28.62 -23.05
N CYS A 80 31.80 -27.96 -23.52
CA CYS A 80 31.85 -26.50 -23.64
C CYS A 80 30.76 -25.99 -24.59
N GLU A 81 30.58 -26.62 -25.75
CA GLU A 81 29.53 -26.25 -26.71
C GLU A 81 28.13 -26.37 -26.11
N ARG A 82 27.85 -27.46 -25.37
CA ARG A 82 26.57 -27.62 -24.65
C ARG A 82 26.36 -26.53 -23.61
N LEU A 83 27.38 -26.22 -22.81
CA LEU A 83 27.29 -25.16 -21.80
C LEU A 83 27.11 -23.78 -22.43
N GLN A 84 27.77 -23.50 -23.55
CA GLN A 84 27.60 -22.27 -24.31
C GLN A 84 26.15 -22.14 -24.83
N LEU A 85 25.57 -23.21 -25.37
CA LEU A 85 24.18 -23.20 -25.84
C LEU A 85 23.19 -22.96 -24.69
N GLN A 86 23.41 -23.60 -23.54
CA GLN A 86 22.59 -23.39 -22.34
C GLN A 86 22.70 -21.95 -21.84
N SER A 87 23.93 -21.41 -21.77
CA SER A 87 24.18 -20.02 -21.37
C SER A 87 23.49 -19.02 -22.30
N ALA A 88 23.59 -19.23 -23.62
CA ALA A 88 22.91 -18.39 -24.61
C ALA A 88 21.37 -18.44 -24.45
N THR A 89 20.82 -19.64 -24.18
CA THR A 89 19.38 -19.81 -23.96
C THR A 89 18.90 -19.07 -22.72
N ILE A 90 19.63 -19.19 -21.60
CA ILE A 90 19.32 -18.48 -20.36
C ILE A 90 19.42 -16.97 -20.57
N THR A 91 20.51 -16.51 -21.20
CA THR A 91 20.74 -15.10 -21.50
C THR A 91 19.60 -14.51 -22.33
N LYS A 92 19.17 -15.22 -23.38
CA LYS A 92 18.03 -14.83 -24.20
C LYS A 92 16.73 -14.77 -23.41
N TYR A 93 16.44 -15.77 -22.58
CA TYR A 93 15.23 -15.76 -21.77
C TYR A 93 15.20 -14.60 -20.77
N VAL A 94 16.35 -14.30 -20.14
CA VAL A 94 16.50 -13.18 -19.22
C VAL A 94 16.34 -11.84 -19.93
N ALA A 95 16.87 -11.70 -21.14
CA ALA A 95 16.76 -10.46 -21.93
C ALA A 95 15.35 -10.25 -22.51
N ASP A 96 14.73 -11.31 -23.04
CA ASP A 96 13.54 -11.16 -23.87
C ASP A 96 12.24 -11.41 -23.10
N VAL A 97 12.24 -12.34 -22.13
CA VAL A 97 11.00 -12.82 -21.50
C VAL A 97 10.77 -12.22 -20.13
N LEU A 98 11.80 -12.16 -19.29
CA LEU A 98 11.67 -11.66 -17.91
C LEU A 98 11.22 -10.19 -17.84
N PRO A 99 11.72 -9.25 -18.67
CA PRO A 99 11.29 -7.86 -18.61
C PRO A 99 9.81 -7.72 -18.94
N GLY A 100 9.31 -8.46 -19.93
CA GLY A 100 7.88 -8.47 -20.27
C GLY A 100 7.01 -9.04 -19.15
N LYS A 101 7.46 -10.08 -18.44
CA LYS A 101 6.76 -10.62 -17.27
C LYS A 101 6.74 -9.61 -16.12
N ASN A 102 7.88 -8.99 -15.83
CA ASN A 102 7.98 -7.98 -14.77
C ASN A 102 7.11 -6.77 -15.07
N GLN A 103 7.16 -6.26 -16.31
CA GLN A 103 6.36 -5.12 -16.73
C GLN A 103 4.86 -5.40 -16.61
N ARG A 104 4.39 -6.59 -17.02
CA ARG A 104 2.97 -6.97 -16.84
C ARG A 104 2.57 -7.03 -15.37
N ALA A 105 3.41 -7.60 -14.50
CA ALA A 105 3.14 -7.65 -13.07
C ALA A 105 3.05 -6.24 -12.48
N VAL A 106 4.00 -5.36 -12.80
CA VAL A 106 4.00 -3.96 -12.37
C VAL A 106 2.77 -3.21 -12.88
N SER A 107 2.44 -3.33 -14.17
CA SER A 107 1.26 -2.67 -14.77
C SER A 107 -0.04 -3.15 -14.12
N THR A 108 -0.19 -4.46 -13.89
CA THR A 108 -1.38 -5.01 -13.23
C THR A 108 -1.50 -4.52 -11.79
N ALA A 109 -0.39 -4.51 -11.04
CA ALA A 109 -0.37 -4.02 -9.67
C ALA A 109 -0.68 -2.51 -9.60
N SER A 110 -0.18 -1.72 -10.55
CA SER A 110 -0.48 -0.28 -10.64
C SER A 110 -1.95 -0.03 -10.94
N ALA A 111 -2.55 -0.76 -11.90
CA ALA A 111 -3.97 -0.65 -12.21
C ALA A 111 -4.86 -1.02 -11.01
N ALA A 112 -4.49 -2.09 -10.28
CA ALA A 112 -5.21 -2.49 -9.08
C ALA A 112 -5.12 -1.43 -7.97
N ARG A 113 -3.93 -0.85 -7.74
CA ARG A 113 -3.75 0.26 -6.78
C ARG A 113 -4.61 1.47 -7.12
N GLU A 114 -4.59 1.88 -8.39
CA GLU A 114 -5.37 3.02 -8.86
C GLU A 114 -6.87 2.80 -8.67
N LEU A 115 -7.35 1.59 -8.99
CA LEU A 115 -8.76 1.23 -8.77
C LEU A 115 -9.16 1.31 -7.29
N VAL A 116 -8.29 0.86 -6.39
CA VAL A 116 -8.53 0.97 -4.94
C VAL A 116 -8.60 2.43 -4.51
N ILE A 117 -7.66 3.26 -4.96
CA ILE A 117 -7.63 4.70 -4.66
C ILE A 117 -8.92 5.38 -5.14
N GLN A 118 -9.33 5.12 -6.38
CA GLN A 118 -10.55 5.72 -6.95
C GLN A 118 -11.81 5.31 -6.19
N ARG A 119 -11.96 4.01 -5.88
CA ARG A 119 -13.14 3.52 -5.16
C ARG A 119 -13.22 4.08 -3.74
N LEU A 120 -12.10 4.10 -3.02
CA LEU A 120 -12.08 4.65 -1.66
C LEU A 120 -12.20 6.17 -1.66
N GLY A 121 -11.70 6.85 -2.70
CA GLY A 121 -11.91 8.27 -2.93
C GLY A 121 -13.38 8.61 -3.09
N LEU A 122 -14.13 7.83 -3.89
CA LEU A 122 -15.57 8.00 -4.06
C LEU A 122 -16.33 7.82 -2.74
N VAL A 123 -16.01 6.77 -1.98
CA VAL A 123 -16.63 6.53 -0.67
C VAL A 123 -16.39 7.72 0.25
N ARG A 124 -15.16 8.25 0.30
CA ARG A 124 -14.82 9.42 1.09
C ARG A 124 -15.65 10.64 0.69
N SER A 125 -15.73 10.96 -0.61
CA SER A 125 -16.51 12.12 -1.06
C SER A 125 -17.99 12.00 -0.75
N LEU A 126 -18.55 10.78 -0.79
CA LEU A 126 -19.95 10.53 -0.42
C LEU A 126 -20.16 10.74 1.08
N CYS A 127 -19.24 10.25 1.92
CA CYS A 127 -19.28 10.49 3.36
C CYS A 127 -19.17 11.97 3.70
N GLU A 128 -18.23 12.71 3.10
CA GLU A 128 -18.06 14.15 3.30
C GLU A 128 -19.32 14.94 2.87
N SER A 129 -19.93 14.56 1.75
CA SER A 129 -21.16 15.19 1.26
C SER A 129 -22.34 14.94 2.20
N GLU A 130 -22.47 13.72 2.71
CA GLU A 130 -23.54 13.35 3.64
C GLU A 130 -23.34 13.99 5.02
N GLU A 131 -22.10 14.08 5.50
CA GLU A 131 -21.76 14.81 6.72
C GLU A 131 -22.17 16.29 6.59
N GLN A 132 -21.80 16.95 5.51
CA GLN A 132 -22.18 18.34 5.26
C GLN A 132 -23.70 18.52 5.20
N ARG A 133 -24.40 17.61 4.50
CA ARG A 133 -25.87 17.62 4.41
C ARG A 133 -26.53 17.50 5.78
N LEU A 134 -26.02 16.62 6.64
CA LEU A 134 -26.54 16.43 7.99
C LEU A 134 -26.25 17.64 8.89
N LEU A 135 -25.06 18.24 8.78
CA LEU A 135 -24.71 19.44 9.53
C LEU A 135 -25.60 20.63 9.15
N GLU A 136 -25.91 20.80 7.86
CA GLU A 136 -26.85 21.84 7.40
C GLU A 136 -28.27 21.62 7.93
N GLN A 137 -28.72 20.37 8.02
CA GLN A 137 -30.02 20.04 8.63
C GLN A 137 -30.05 20.42 10.12
N VAL A 138 -29.02 20.02 10.88
CA VAL A 138 -28.90 20.36 12.30
C VAL A 138 -28.88 21.87 12.51
N HIS A 139 -28.11 22.59 11.70
CA HIS A 139 -28.04 24.05 11.80
C HIS A 139 -29.40 24.71 11.51
N GLY A 140 -30.10 24.29 10.46
CA GLY A 140 -31.42 24.83 10.14
C GLY A 140 -32.48 24.51 11.22
N GLU A 141 -32.35 23.40 11.93
CA GLU A 141 -33.18 23.10 13.10
C GLU A 141 -32.85 23.99 14.30
N GLU A 142 -31.57 24.20 14.57
CA GLU A 142 -31.11 25.09 15.63
C GLU A 142 -31.63 26.52 15.40
N GLU A 143 -31.48 27.07 14.18
CA GLU A 143 -31.96 28.40 13.84
C GLU A 143 -33.48 28.51 14.00
N ARG A 144 -34.23 27.50 13.55
CA ARG A 144 -35.70 27.48 13.68
C ARG A 144 -36.13 27.47 15.15
N ALA A 145 -35.50 26.63 15.97
CA ALA A 145 -35.77 26.55 17.39
C ALA A 145 -35.41 27.87 18.10
N HIS A 146 -34.26 28.44 17.77
CA HIS A 146 -33.80 29.72 18.30
C HIS A 146 -34.82 30.84 17.98
N GLN A 147 -35.25 30.94 16.72
CA GLN A 147 -36.19 31.97 16.28
C GLN A 147 -37.57 31.83 16.93
N SER A 148 -38.03 30.59 17.11
CA SER A 148 -39.26 30.31 17.86
C SER A 148 -39.15 30.81 19.31
N ILE A 149 -38.03 30.52 19.99
CA ILE A 149 -37.81 30.96 21.38
C ILE A 149 -37.77 32.48 21.48
N LEU A 150 -37.08 33.17 20.56
CA LEU A 150 -37.04 34.63 20.55
C LEU A 150 -38.43 35.23 20.38
N THR A 151 -39.22 34.68 19.46
CA THR A 151 -40.59 35.14 19.23
C THR A 151 -41.47 34.93 20.46
N GLN A 152 -41.38 33.76 21.09
CA GLN A 152 -42.09 33.48 22.35
C GLN A 152 -41.66 34.44 23.46
N ARG A 153 -40.37 34.74 23.60
CA ARG A 153 -39.87 35.68 24.62
C ARG A 153 -40.48 37.06 24.46
N VAL A 154 -40.55 37.59 23.24
CA VAL A 154 -41.18 38.89 22.96
C VAL A 154 -42.66 38.84 23.34
N HIS A 155 -43.39 37.83 22.87
CA HIS A 155 -44.81 37.65 23.19
C HIS A 155 -45.08 37.60 24.70
N TRP A 156 -44.30 36.83 25.45
CA TRP A 156 -44.45 36.71 26.91
C TRP A 156 -44.03 37.97 27.65
N ALA A 157 -43.01 38.69 27.18
CA ALA A 157 -42.64 39.99 27.75
C ALA A 157 -43.76 41.02 27.59
N GLU A 158 -44.42 41.06 26.44
CA GLU A 158 -45.58 41.92 26.20
C GLU A 158 -46.78 41.54 27.08
N ALA A 159 -47.04 40.24 27.25
CA ALA A 159 -48.10 39.76 28.14
C ALA A 159 -47.84 40.16 29.60
N LEU A 160 -46.60 40.01 30.08
CA LEU A 160 -46.18 40.46 31.41
C LEU A 160 -46.33 41.97 31.56
N GLN A 161 -45.94 42.77 30.56
CA GLN A 161 -46.09 44.22 30.61
C GLN A 161 -47.56 44.66 30.71
N LYS A 162 -48.46 43.98 30.00
CA LYS A 162 -49.91 44.23 30.08
C LYS A 162 -50.44 43.95 31.48
N LEU A 163 -50.05 42.81 32.08
CA LEU A 163 -50.43 42.45 33.44
C LEU A 163 -49.87 43.46 34.46
N ASP A 164 -48.63 43.90 34.30
CA ASP A 164 -48.01 44.90 35.16
C ASP A 164 -48.70 46.26 35.07
N THR A 165 -49.10 46.67 33.87
CA THR A 165 -49.86 47.90 33.64
C THR A 165 -51.23 47.84 34.32
N ILE A 166 -51.94 46.73 34.19
CA ILE A 166 -53.22 46.49 34.88
C ILE A 166 -53.01 46.56 36.40
N ARG A 167 -52.04 45.80 36.93
CA ARG A 167 -51.72 45.79 38.35
C ARG A 167 -51.42 47.19 38.87
N THR A 168 -50.58 47.95 38.17
CA THR A 168 -50.20 49.31 38.56
C THR A 168 -51.41 50.24 38.57
N SER A 169 -52.30 50.15 37.58
CA SER A 169 -53.54 50.94 37.56
C SER A 169 -54.50 50.59 38.70
N LEU A 170 -54.62 49.31 39.06
CA LEU A 170 -55.43 48.88 40.20
C LEU A 170 -54.84 49.38 41.52
N VAL A 171 -53.51 49.30 41.68
CA VAL A 171 -52.82 49.83 42.86
C VAL A 171 -53.00 51.35 42.97
N ASP A 172 -52.84 52.08 41.87
CA ASP A 172 -53.05 53.55 41.82
C ASP A 172 -54.48 53.94 42.25
N MET A 173 -55.48 53.22 41.74
CA MET A 173 -56.87 53.39 42.16
C MET A 173 -57.06 53.09 43.66
N LEU A 174 -56.44 52.03 44.19
CA LEU A 174 -56.49 51.70 45.62
C LEU A 174 -55.79 52.72 46.52
N THR A 175 -54.73 53.39 46.04
CA THR A 175 -53.97 54.36 46.83
C THR A 175 -54.55 55.75 46.80
N HIS A 176 -55.26 56.13 45.73
CA HIS A 176 -55.66 57.52 45.50
C HIS A 176 -57.17 57.77 45.45
N LEU A 177 -58.02 56.76 45.26
CA LEU A 177 -59.47 56.93 45.31
C LEU A 177 -59.99 56.77 46.75
N ASP A 178 -61.01 57.56 47.11
CA ASP A 178 -61.76 57.34 48.34
C ASP A 178 -62.81 56.22 48.18
N ASP A 179 -63.36 55.76 49.30
CA ASP A 179 -64.29 54.61 49.34
C ASP A 179 -65.52 54.82 48.44
N LEU A 180 -66.06 56.04 48.34
CA LEU A 180 -67.24 56.33 47.52
C LEU A 180 -66.90 56.34 46.02
N GLN A 181 -65.76 56.90 45.63
CA GLN A 181 -65.28 56.89 44.25
C GLN A 181 -64.91 55.48 43.78
N LEU A 182 -64.35 54.66 44.67
CA LEU A 182 -63.99 53.28 44.37
C LEU A 182 -65.23 52.41 44.10
N ILE A 183 -66.29 52.56 44.91
CA ILE A 183 -67.58 51.87 44.70
C ILE A 183 -68.22 52.29 43.36
N GLN A 184 -68.17 53.58 43.00
CA GLN A 184 -68.69 54.04 41.72
C GLN A 184 -67.92 53.48 40.51
N LYS A 185 -66.65 53.10 40.70
CA LYS A 185 -65.77 52.54 39.67
C LYS A 185 -65.78 51.01 39.60
N GLU A 186 -66.47 50.33 40.52
CA GLU A 186 -66.62 48.87 40.56
C GLU A 186 -66.93 48.22 39.19
N PRO A 187 -67.94 48.66 38.41
CA PRO A 187 -68.24 48.02 37.12
C PRO A 187 -67.09 48.17 36.11
N GLU A 188 -66.39 49.31 36.10
CA GLU A 188 -65.24 49.55 35.22
C GLU A 188 -64.05 48.65 35.60
N ILE A 189 -63.84 48.40 36.90
CA ILE A 189 -62.77 47.55 37.41
C ILE A 189 -62.96 46.10 36.99
N PHE A 190 -64.17 45.55 37.17
CA PHE A 190 -64.44 44.14 36.89
C PHE A 190 -64.64 43.85 35.40
N GLU A 191 -65.12 44.80 34.59
CA GLU A 191 -65.18 44.65 33.13
C GLU A 191 -63.81 44.78 32.46
N ARG A 192 -62.96 45.73 32.91
CA ARG A 192 -61.64 45.97 32.29
C ARG A 192 -60.57 45.00 32.77
N HIS A 193 -60.67 44.47 33.98
CA HIS A 193 -59.58 43.70 34.62
C HIS A 193 -59.98 42.28 35.06
N GLY A 194 -61.25 41.89 34.95
CA GLY A 194 -61.75 40.57 35.40
C GLY A 194 -61.58 39.40 34.43
N GLY A 195 -60.93 39.59 33.27
CA GLY A 195 -60.95 38.63 32.16
C GLY A 195 -59.65 37.86 31.90
N ARG A 196 -59.70 36.54 32.14
CA ARG A 196 -58.77 35.44 31.79
C ARG A 196 -57.51 35.28 32.66
N ALA A 197 -57.57 34.32 33.59
CA ALA A 197 -56.38 33.68 34.15
C ALA A 197 -55.61 33.02 33.01
N TYR A 198 -54.38 33.49 32.73
CA TYR A 198 -53.48 32.86 31.76
C TYR A 198 -53.22 31.42 32.20
N GLN A 199 -53.66 30.43 31.41
CA GLN A 199 -53.53 29.02 31.76
C GLN A 199 -52.13 28.53 31.40
N ARG A 200 -51.59 27.57 32.16
CA ARG A 200 -50.31 26.87 31.85
C ARG A 200 -50.31 26.21 30.46
N GLU A 201 -51.49 26.03 29.87
CA GLU A 201 -51.74 25.39 28.58
C GLU A 201 -51.45 26.31 27.39
N ASP A 202 -51.37 27.63 27.60
CA ASP A 202 -50.99 28.61 26.57
C ASP A 202 -49.47 28.62 26.28
N CYS A 203 -48.67 27.96 27.13
CA CYS A 203 -47.29 27.60 26.84
C CYS A 203 -47.28 26.44 25.84
N GLN A 204 -47.40 26.73 24.54
CA GLN A 204 -47.14 25.73 23.51
C GLN A 204 -45.73 25.13 23.72
N PRO A 205 -45.62 23.80 23.89
CA PRO A 205 -44.31 23.17 23.94
C PRO A 205 -43.56 23.48 22.65
N LEU A 206 -42.25 23.66 22.76
CA LEU A 206 -41.39 23.76 21.58
C LEU A 206 -41.68 22.58 20.65
N PRO A 207 -41.77 22.81 19.33
CA PRO A 207 -41.95 21.71 18.39
C PRO A 207 -40.87 20.66 18.67
N ALA A 208 -41.31 19.42 18.92
CA ALA A 208 -40.40 18.32 19.18
C ALA A 208 -39.40 18.23 18.04
N ILE A 209 -38.13 18.00 18.39
CA ILE A 209 -37.06 17.70 17.45
C ILE A 209 -37.56 16.53 16.59
N VAL A 210 -37.82 16.80 15.30
CA VAL A 210 -38.24 15.78 14.36
C VAL A 210 -37.00 14.93 14.09
N ARG A 211 -36.95 13.75 14.72
CA ARG A 211 -35.90 12.74 14.52
C ARG A 211 -35.93 12.13 13.13
#